data_AF-A0A970VR89-F1
#
_entry.id   AF-A0A970VR89-F1
#
_cell.length_a   1.000
_cell.length_b   1.000
_cell.length_c   1.000
_cell.angle_alpha   90.00
_cell.angle_beta   90.00
_cell.angle_gamma   90.00
#
_symmetry.space_group_name_H-M   'P 1'
#
loop_
_entity.id
_entity.type
_entity.pdbx_description
1 polymer ?
#
loop_
_entity_poly.entity_id
_entity_poly.type
_entity_poly.pdbx_seq_one_letter_code
_entity_poly.pdbx_strand_id
1 'polypeptide(L)'
;MRSDKGTIGVPIAVSADYSFIAETATMTIHPIRLTGLVLGVPQMFDYLEKMQDRVVKFVVDHSNISQEKFRELMFKTGELTRDIGTVLVGPDAVKVGLIDEVGGLSEAVEKIKELIDLRKSKNNGEDGKW
;
A
#
# COMPACT_ATOMS: atom_id res chain seq x y z
N MET A 1 13.77 17.66 7.81
CA MET A 1 13.83 16.30 7.22
C MET A 1 12.44 15.67 7.36
N ARG A 2 11.51 16.00 6.45
CA ARG A 2 10.21 15.30 6.37
C ARG A 2 10.52 14.00 5.64
N SER A 3 10.60 12.91 6.39
CA SER A 3 10.95 11.62 5.85
C SER A 3 9.88 11.14 4.87
N ASP A 4 10.28 10.70 3.68
CA ASP A 4 9.50 9.98 2.66
C ASP A 4 8.98 8.61 3.17
N LYS A 5 8.50 8.56 4.42
CA LYS A 5 8.00 7.34 5.08
C LYS A 5 6.64 6.90 4.55
N GLY A 6 5.98 7.72 3.72
CA GLY A 6 4.69 7.39 3.11
C GLY A 6 4.80 6.48 1.88
N THR A 7 5.67 6.83 0.92
CA THR A 7 5.63 6.23 -0.42
C THR A 7 6.18 4.82 -0.53
N ILE A 8 7.19 4.44 0.26
CA ILE A 8 7.73 3.06 0.27
C ILE A 8 6.92 2.17 1.22
N GLY A 9 6.30 2.76 2.25
CA GLY A 9 5.49 2.03 3.22
C GLY A 9 4.28 1.35 2.59
N VAL A 10 3.58 2.02 1.66
CA VAL A 10 2.38 1.45 1.02
C VAL A 10 2.72 0.24 0.14
N PRO A 11 3.65 0.29 -0.83
CA PRO A 11 4.02 -0.89 -1.63
C PRO A 11 4.50 -2.07 -0.77
N ILE A 12 5.24 -1.82 0.31
CA ILE A 12 5.66 -2.92 1.19
C ILE A 12 4.46 -3.52 1.92
N ALA A 13 3.57 -2.68 2.47
CA ALA A 13 2.43 -3.15 3.25
C ALA A 13 1.48 -4.02 2.42
N VAL A 14 1.24 -3.67 1.16
CA VAL A 14 0.39 -4.44 0.24
C VAL A 14 1.09 -5.67 -0.34
N SER A 15 2.41 -5.84 -0.16
CA SER A 15 3.13 -6.96 -0.80
C SER A 15 2.97 -8.31 -0.09
N ALA A 16 2.32 -8.33 1.08
CA ALA A 16 2.08 -9.56 1.84
C ALA A 16 0.81 -10.29 1.37
N ASP A 17 0.76 -11.61 1.56
CA ASP A 17 -0.46 -12.42 1.33
C ASP A 17 -1.63 -12.02 2.26
N TYR A 18 -1.30 -11.46 3.43
CA TYR A 18 -2.24 -10.87 4.38
C TYR A 18 -1.53 -9.80 5.21
N SER A 19 -2.19 -8.69 5.45
CA SER A 19 -1.62 -7.48 6.05
C SER A 19 -2.46 -6.97 7.22
N PHE A 20 -1.77 -6.54 8.27
CA PHE A 20 -2.39 -5.90 9.43
C PHE A 20 -1.91 -4.47 9.59
N ILE A 21 -2.79 -3.60 10.08
CA ILE A 21 -2.45 -2.24 10.50
C ILE A 21 -2.96 -1.99 11.93
N ALA A 22 -2.15 -1.35 12.77
CA ALA A 22 -2.62 -0.95 14.10
C ALA A 22 -3.68 0.14 13.98
N GLU A 23 -4.65 0.16 14.91
CA GLU A 23 -5.76 1.13 14.90
C GLU A 23 -5.29 2.59 14.85
N THR A 24 -4.18 2.90 15.52
CA THR A 24 -3.59 4.24 15.61
C THR A 24 -2.55 4.53 14.52
N ALA A 25 -2.17 3.54 13.71
CA ALA A 25 -1.20 3.73 12.64
C ALA A 25 -1.81 4.53 11.49
N THR A 26 -0.94 5.16 10.69
CA THR A 26 -1.36 5.96 9.54
C THR A 26 -0.58 5.58 8.28
N MET A 27 -1.25 5.67 7.13
CA MET A 27 -0.65 5.54 5.80
C MET A 27 -0.83 6.85 5.05
N THR A 28 0.24 7.34 4.41
CA THR A 28 0.16 8.57 3.62
C THR A 28 0.29 8.24 2.15
N ILE A 29 -0.73 8.65 1.38
CA ILE A 29 -0.79 8.50 -0.07
C ILE A 29 -0.58 9.87 -0.68
N HIS A 30 0.45 10.02 -1.50
CA HIS A 30 0.76 11.28 -2.17
C HIS A 30 1.43 11.01 -3.53
N PRO A 31 1.32 11.93 -4.50
CA PRO A 31 2.03 11.80 -5.77
C PRO A 31 3.54 11.88 -5.55
N ILE A 32 4.30 11.31 -6.48
CA ILE A 32 5.76 11.45 -6.49
C ILE A 32 6.10 12.94 -6.65
N ARG A 33 6.94 13.45 -5.74
CA ARG A 33 7.38 14.86 -5.75
C ARG A 33 8.78 14.96 -6.34
N LEU A 34 9.00 16.03 -7.09
CA LEU A 34 10.34 16.49 -7.46
C LEU A 34 10.87 17.41 -6.37
N THR A 35 12.05 17.13 -5.84
CA THR A 35 12.78 18.04 -4.94
C THR A 35 14.10 18.43 -5.57
N GLY A 36 14.43 19.73 -5.60
CA GLY A 36 15.69 20.26 -6.14
C GLY A 36 15.52 21.09 -7.42
N LEU A 37 16.64 21.42 -8.09
CA LEU A 37 16.63 22.14 -9.37
C LEU A 37 16.06 21.24 -10.47
N VAL A 38 14.82 21.49 -10.84
CA VAL A 38 14.13 20.82 -11.94
C VAL A 38 14.59 21.49 -13.23
N LEU A 39 15.44 20.81 -14.01
CA LEU A 39 15.63 21.16 -15.40
C LEU A 39 14.30 20.85 -16.07
N GLY A 40 13.45 21.85 -16.31
CA GLY A 40 12.05 21.72 -16.76
C GLY A 40 11.89 21.16 -18.18
N VAL A 41 12.63 20.10 -18.50
CA VAL A 41 12.62 19.41 -19.79
C VAL A 41 11.50 18.38 -19.82
N PRO A 42 10.72 18.28 -20.92
CA PRO A 42 9.57 17.36 -21.03
C PRO A 42 9.88 15.90 -20.68
N GLN A 43 11.07 15.42 -21.04
CA GLN A 43 11.50 14.05 -20.81
C GLN A 43 11.50 13.66 -19.33
N MET A 44 11.75 14.61 -18.44
CA MET A 44 11.76 14.35 -17.01
C MET A 44 10.34 14.24 -16.44
N PHE A 45 9.38 15.00 -16.97
CA PHE A 45 7.97 14.87 -16.59
C PHE A 45 7.42 13.49 -17.00
N ASP A 46 7.67 13.08 -18.26
CA ASP A 46 7.26 11.76 -18.75
C ASP A 46 7.86 10.61 -17.93
N TYR A 47 9.10 10.76 -17.49
CA TYR A 47 9.77 9.78 -16.64
C TYR A 47 9.08 9.62 -15.28
N LEU A 48 8.71 10.74 -14.65
CA LEU A 48 8.05 10.73 -13.35
C LEU A 48 6.64 10.16 -13.42
N GLU A 49 5.90 10.51 -14.46
CA GLU A 49 4.58 9.94 -14.71
C GLU A 49 4.66 8.41 -14.84
N LYS A 50 5.61 7.90 -15.62
CA LYS A 50 5.87 6.46 -15.74
C LYS A 50 6.28 5.82 -14.41
N MET A 51 7.09 6.49 -13.60
CA MET A 51 7.44 5.97 -12.27
C MET A 51 6.22 5.93 -11.35
N GLN A 52 5.38 6.96 -11.37
CA GLN A 52 4.15 7.00 -10.57
C GLN A 52 3.19 5.90 -11.00
N ASP A 53 2.99 5.71 -12.30
CA ASP A 53 2.12 4.67 -12.82
C ASP A 53 2.58 3.26 -12.45
N ARG A 54 3.89 3.01 -12.37
CA ARG A 54 4.42 1.73 -11.87
C ARG A 54 4.06 1.48 -10.41
N VAL A 55 4.17 2.51 -9.55
CA VAL A 55 3.79 2.40 -8.14
C VAL A 55 2.29 2.18 -8.00
N VAL A 56 1.48 2.96 -8.73
CA VAL A 56 0.01 2.81 -8.75
C VAL A 56 -0.37 1.40 -9.16
N LYS A 57 0.21 0.90 -10.26
CA LYS A 57 -0.07 -0.44 -10.74
C LYS A 57 0.30 -1.50 -9.70
N PHE A 58 1.48 -1.41 -9.11
CA PHE A 58 1.92 -2.36 -8.09
C PHE A 58 0.94 -2.39 -6.91
N VAL A 59 0.54 -1.23 -6.40
CA VAL A 59 -0.38 -1.15 -5.25
C VAL A 59 -1.76 -1.72 -5.58
N VAL A 60 -2.30 -1.39 -6.75
CA VAL A 60 -3.61 -1.89 -7.20
C VAL A 60 -3.58 -3.40 -7.45
N ASP A 61 -2.49 -3.93 -8.02
CA ASP A 61 -2.36 -5.36 -8.30
C ASP A 61 -2.25 -6.23 -7.03
N HIS A 62 -1.75 -5.66 -5.92
CA HIS A 62 -1.47 -6.38 -4.67
C HIS A 62 -2.38 -5.96 -3.52
N SER A 63 -3.47 -5.23 -3.79
CA SER A 63 -4.44 -4.89 -2.76
C SER A 63 -5.86 -4.87 -3.34
N ASN A 64 -6.85 -4.64 -2.50
CA ASN A 64 -8.25 -4.62 -2.89
C ASN A 64 -8.74 -3.21 -3.30
N ILE A 65 -7.84 -2.22 -3.34
CA ILE A 65 -8.20 -0.86 -3.75
C ILE A 65 -8.35 -0.75 -5.27
N SER A 66 -9.40 -0.06 -5.73
CA SER A 66 -9.53 0.30 -7.15
C SER A 66 -8.48 1.35 -7.55
N GLN A 67 -8.03 1.32 -8.80
CA GLN A 67 -7.11 2.33 -9.35
C GLN A 67 -7.69 3.74 -9.25
N GLU A 68 -8.99 3.91 -9.52
CA GLU A 68 -9.71 5.18 -9.41
C GLU A 68 -9.63 5.73 -8.00
N LYS A 69 -9.92 4.89 -7.00
CA LYS A 69 -9.86 5.31 -5.59
C LYS A 69 -8.44 5.65 -5.15
N PHE A 70 -7.45 4.87 -5.55
CA PHE A 70 -6.05 5.16 -5.19
C PHE A 70 -5.58 6.49 -5.81
N ARG A 71 -5.97 6.77 -7.07
CA ARG A 71 -5.72 8.07 -7.71
C ARG A 71 -6.45 9.21 -7.04
N GLU A 72 -7.72 9.03 -6.68
CA GLU A 72 -8.48 10.01 -5.90
C GLU A 72 -7.73 10.38 -4.61
N LEU A 73 -7.26 9.38 -3.86
CA LEU A 73 -6.53 9.59 -2.61
C LEU A 73 -5.19 10.31 -2.80
N MET A 74 -4.48 10.09 -3.91
CA MET A 74 -3.25 10.82 -4.23
C MET A 74 -3.50 12.31 -4.49
N PHE A 75 -4.58 12.66 -5.19
CA PHE A 75 -4.85 14.05 -5.60
C PHE A 75 -5.81 14.81 -4.67
N LYS A 76 -6.43 14.12 -3.71
CA LYS A 76 -7.25 14.76 -2.70
C LYS A 76 -6.41 15.75 -1.89
N THR A 77 -6.98 16.94 -1.66
CA THR A 77 -6.38 17.96 -0.81
C THR A 77 -6.90 17.76 0.60
N GLY A 78 -5.99 17.65 1.59
CA GLY A 78 -6.39 17.60 2.99
C GLY A 78 -6.90 18.96 3.49
N GLU A 79 -7.82 18.97 4.45
CA GLU A 79 -8.43 20.21 4.98
C GLU A 79 -7.45 21.10 5.78
N LEU A 80 -6.27 20.60 6.15
CA LEU A 80 -5.38 21.24 7.13
C LEU A 80 -3.92 21.45 6.70
N THR A 81 -3.51 21.02 5.50
CA THR A 81 -2.13 21.22 5.01
C THR A 81 -2.12 21.63 3.55
N ARG A 82 -1.18 22.52 3.18
CA ARG A 82 -0.86 22.89 1.79
C ARG A 82 -0.26 21.72 0.97
N ASP A 83 -0.42 20.49 1.43
CA ASP A 83 0.19 19.29 0.88
C ASP A 83 -0.88 18.46 0.17
N ILE A 84 -0.68 18.22 -1.13
CA ILE A 84 -1.48 17.27 -1.92
C ILE A 84 -1.19 15.85 -1.39
N GLY A 85 -2.25 15.08 -1.17
CA GLY A 85 -2.21 13.72 -0.65
C GLY A 85 -3.18 13.48 0.50
N THR A 86 -3.45 12.22 0.80
CA THR A 86 -4.35 11.79 1.89
C THR A 86 -3.58 11.03 2.95
N VAL A 87 -3.84 11.34 4.22
CA VAL A 87 -3.45 10.49 5.36
C VAL A 87 -4.65 9.65 5.76
N LEU A 88 -4.49 8.33 5.73
CA LEU A 88 -5.48 7.37 6.19
C LEU A 88 -5.07 6.87 7.57
N VAL A 89 -6.02 6.80 8.50
CA VAL A 89 -5.86 6.05 9.77
C VAL A 89 -6.12 4.56 9.52
N GLY A 90 -5.68 3.69 10.42
CA GLY A 90 -5.76 2.22 10.28
C GLY A 90 -7.10 1.70 9.74
N PRO A 91 -8.24 2.03 10.37
CA PRO A 91 -9.55 1.60 9.89
C PRO A 91 -9.89 2.09 8.48
N ASP A 92 -9.47 3.30 8.10
CA ASP A 92 -9.70 3.82 6.76
C ASP A 92 -8.86 3.09 5.72
N ALA A 93 -7.61 2.71 6.04
CA ALA A 93 -6.76 1.92 5.16
C ALA A 93 -7.38 0.55 4.84
N VAL A 94 -8.00 -0.08 5.84
CA VAL A 94 -8.75 -1.33 5.66
C VAL A 94 -10.01 -1.09 4.83
N LYS A 95 -10.78 -0.04 5.15
CA LYS A 95 -12.02 0.31 4.44
C LYS A 95 -11.81 0.56 2.94
N VAL A 96 -10.70 1.18 2.56
CA VAL A 96 -10.38 1.42 1.14
C VAL A 96 -9.70 0.23 0.45
N GLY A 97 -9.43 -0.86 1.19
CA GLY A 97 -8.87 -2.09 0.66
C GLY A 97 -7.35 -2.08 0.48
N LEU A 98 -6.63 -1.17 1.14
CA LEU A 98 -5.16 -1.17 1.12
C LEU A 98 -4.56 -2.16 2.11
N ILE A 99 -5.26 -2.47 3.20
CA ILE A 99 -4.84 -3.42 4.23
C ILE A 99 -6.00 -4.37 4.51
N ASP A 100 -5.71 -5.61 4.89
CA ASP A 100 -6.76 -6.62 5.09
C ASP A 100 -7.49 -6.43 6.42
N GLU A 101 -6.77 -6.10 7.50
CA GLU A 101 -7.37 -6.06 8.83
C GLU A 101 -6.70 -5.08 9.81
N VAL A 102 -7.49 -4.56 10.76
CA VAL A 102 -6.94 -3.84 11.91
C VAL A 102 -6.57 -4.85 12.98
N GLY A 103 -5.32 -4.84 13.44
CA GLY A 103 -4.87 -5.83 14.43
C GLY A 103 -3.52 -5.49 15.05
N GLY A 104 -3.16 -6.25 16.07
CA GLY A 104 -1.88 -6.18 16.75
C GLY A 104 -1.02 -7.42 16.48
N LEU A 105 -0.02 -7.60 17.34
CA LEU A 105 0.93 -8.70 17.21
C LEU A 105 0.27 -10.08 17.43
N SER A 106 -0.74 -10.15 18.31
CA SER A 106 -1.41 -11.42 18.61
C SER A 106 -2.12 -11.96 17.37
N GLU A 107 -2.91 -11.11 16.73
CA GLU A 107 -3.66 -11.42 15.51
C GLU A 107 -2.71 -11.78 14.36
N ALA A 108 -1.60 -11.05 14.22
CA ALA A 108 -0.59 -11.35 13.21
C ALA A 108 0.07 -12.73 13.42
N VAL A 109 0.40 -13.09 14.66
CA VAL A 109 1.00 -14.40 14.97
C VAL A 109 0.00 -15.54 14.75
N GLU A 110 -1.26 -15.34 15.11
CA GLU A 110 -2.34 -16.30 14.85
C GLU A 110 -2.52 -16.50 13.34
N LYS A 111 -2.54 -15.43 12.56
CA LYS A 111 -2.67 -15.51 11.10
C LYS A 111 -1.51 -16.26 10.45
N ILE A 112 -0.28 -16.05 10.92
CA ILE A 112 0.88 -16.80 10.43
C ILE A 112 0.72 -18.30 10.68
N LYS A 113 0.24 -18.70 11.86
CA LYS A 113 -0.01 -20.12 12.18
C LYS A 113 -1.09 -20.70 11.25
N GLU A 114 -2.18 -19.98 11.04
CA GLU A 114 -3.24 -20.35 10.10
C GLU A 114 -2.69 -20.57 8.68
N LEU A 115 -1.88 -19.64 8.17
CA LEU A 115 -1.27 -19.73 6.83
C LEU A 115 -0.29 -20.90 6.71
N ILE A 116 0.48 -21.20 7.76
CA ILE A 116 1.37 -22.37 7.81
C ILE A 116 0.56 -23.66 7.70
N ASP A 117 -0.55 -23.77 8.45
CA ASP A 117 -1.37 -24.97 8.45
C ASP A 117 -2.14 -25.15 7.13
N LEU A 118 -2.65 -24.05 6.55
CA LEU A 118 -3.22 -24.04 5.21
C LEU A 118 -2.21 -24.53 4.16
N ARG A 119 -0.95 -24.09 4.23
CA ARG A 119 0.10 -24.54 3.31
C ARG A 119 0.43 -26.02 3.47
N LYS A 120 0.50 -26.54 4.70
CA LYS A 120 0.71 -27.98 4.94
C LYS A 120 -0.45 -28.83 4.39
N SER A 121 -1.69 -28.37 4.57
CA SER A 121 -2.86 -29.11 4.09
C SER A 121 -2.90 -29.21 2.56
N LYS A 122 -2.49 -28.16 1.83
CA LYS A 122 -2.39 -28.18 0.37
C LYS A 122 -1.34 -29.18 -0.12
N ASN A 123 -0.17 -29.22 0.50
CA ASN A 123 0.90 -30.13 0.09
C ASN A 123 0.53 -31.60 0.28
N ASN A 124 -0.13 -31.96 1.39
CA ASN A 124 -0.54 -33.34 1.66
C ASN A 124 -1.66 -33.85 0.73
N GLY A 125 -2.38 -32.96 0.04
CA GLY A 125 -3.41 -33.31 -0.93
C GLY A 125 -2.87 -33.66 -2.33
N GLU A 126 -1.62 -33.30 -2.63
CA GLU A 126 -0.97 -33.55 -3.92
C GLU A 126 -0.20 -34.89 -3.95
N ASP A 127 0.23 -35.37 -2.79
CA ASP A 127 0.99 -36.62 -2.62
C ASP A 127 0.14 -37.91 -2.79
N GLY A 128 -1.19 -37.78 -2.95
CA GLY A 128 -2.14 -38.89 -3.08
C GLY A 128 -2.64 -39.18 -4.50
N LYS A 129 -2.10 -38.52 -5.53
CA LYS A 129 -2.48 -38.72 -6.94
C LYS A 129 -1.36 -39.38 -7.76
N TRP A 130 -1.17 -40.69 -7.59
CA TRP A 130 -0.51 -41.55 -8.58
C TRP A 130 -1.16 -42.93 -8.58
#